data_AF-A0A1Y1L4N5-F1
#
_entry.id   AF-A0A1Y1L4N5-F1
#
_cell.length_a   1.000
_cell.length_b   1.000
_cell.length_c   1.000
_cell.angle_alpha   90.00
_cell.angle_beta   90.00
_cell.angle_gamma   90.00
#
_symmetry.space_group_name_H-M   'P 1'
#
loop_
_entity.id
_entity.type
_entity.pdbx_description
1 polymer ?
#
loop_
_entity_poly.entity_id
_entity_poly.type
_entity_poly.pdbx_seq_one_letter_code
_entity_poly.pdbx_strand_id
1 'polypeptide(L)'
;MDKFLKRSQSTSDMSASGGGASKPKKKRHYDDNYLKYGFTAINNKPQCVICGDVLSSESMKPSKLKRHLTTKHQKEANKPLDFFERKLKVLSQQQNTMIQVIK
;
A
#
# COMPACT_ATOMS: atom_id res chain seq x y z
N MET A 1 -25.35 -37.62 -3.26
CA MET A 1 -25.60 -37.37 -4.69
C MET A 1 -26.25 -35.99 -4.83
N ASP A 2 -25.40 -35.00 -5.12
CA ASP A 2 -25.57 -33.78 -5.93
C ASP A 2 -26.89 -32.99 -5.96
N LYS A 3 -26.77 -31.69 -5.64
CA LYS A 3 -27.32 -30.46 -6.31
C LYS A 3 -27.66 -29.41 -5.23
N PHE A 4 -27.27 -28.13 -5.28
CA PHE A 4 -26.59 -27.28 -6.26
C PHE A 4 -26.15 -25.98 -5.53
N LEU A 5 -25.08 -25.32 -5.98
CA LEU A 5 -24.61 -24.00 -5.52
C LEU A 5 -25.70 -22.90 -5.65
N LYS A 6 -25.93 -22.09 -4.59
CA LYS A 6 -26.03 -20.61 -4.71
C LYS A 6 -26.18 -19.85 -3.37
N ARG A 7 -25.29 -18.85 -3.24
CA ARG A 7 -25.51 -17.46 -2.79
C ARG A 7 -25.60 -17.16 -1.28
N SER A 8 -24.63 -16.39 -0.78
CA SER A 8 -24.92 -15.09 -0.15
C SER A 8 -23.66 -14.22 -0.06
N GLN A 9 -23.76 -13.03 -0.65
CA GLN A 9 -22.90 -11.89 -0.33
C GLN A 9 -23.16 -11.54 1.13
N SER A 10 -22.12 -11.56 1.96
CA SER A 10 -22.14 -10.90 3.26
C SER A 10 -21.18 -9.72 3.18
N THR A 11 -21.68 -8.63 2.59
CA THR A 11 -21.12 -7.29 2.79
C THR A 11 -21.33 -6.93 4.25
N SER A 12 -20.25 -6.96 5.05
CA SER A 12 -20.27 -6.34 6.37
C SER A 12 -20.17 -4.82 6.21
N ASP A 13 -21.34 -4.23 5.99
CA ASP A 13 -21.61 -2.81 6.06
C ASP A 13 -21.45 -2.36 7.52
N MET A 14 -20.32 -1.72 7.83
CA MET A 14 -20.04 -1.16 9.16
C MET A 14 -20.15 0.36 9.08
N SER A 15 -21.41 0.81 9.13
CA SER A 15 -21.91 2.04 9.76
C SER A 15 -20.91 3.18 9.94
N ALA A 16 -20.98 4.16 9.04
CA ALA A 16 -20.44 5.50 9.27
C ALA A 16 -21.43 6.29 10.15
N SER A 17 -20.97 6.70 11.34
CA SER A 17 -21.60 7.77 12.13
C SER A 17 -20.55 8.49 12.98
N GLY A 18 -20.61 9.82 13.03
CA GLY A 18 -19.97 10.65 14.07
C GLY A 18 -18.85 11.57 13.57
N GLY A 19 -19.13 12.87 13.52
CA GLY A 19 -18.20 13.93 13.14
C GLY A 19 -17.19 14.35 14.22
N GLY A 20 -16.36 15.35 13.87
CA GLY A 20 -15.60 16.15 14.85
C GLY A 20 -14.12 16.36 14.53
N ALA A 21 -13.77 17.61 14.22
CA ALA A 21 -12.45 18.24 14.31
C ALA A 21 -11.31 17.71 13.41
N SER A 22 -11.01 18.48 12.36
CA SER A 22 -9.78 18.41 11.58
C SER A 22 -8.56 18.78 12.45
N LYS A 23 -8.05 17.80 13.19
CA LYS A 23 -6.72 17.90 13.83
C LYS A 23 -5.66 18.11 12.74
N PRO A 24 -4.64 18.96 12.96
CA PRO A 24 -3.56 19.14 12.00
C PRO A 24 -2.94 17.78 11.70
N LYS A 25 -2.85 17.43 10.41
CA LYS A 25 -2.33 16.15 9.94
C LYS A 25 -0.87 16.04 10.38
N LYS A 26 -0.63 15.40 11.53
CA LYS A 26 0.72 15.02 11.97
C LYS A 26 1.35 14.24 10.80
N LYS A 27 2.38 14.82 10.18
CA LYS A 27 3.22 14.11 9.21
C LYS A 27 3.78 12.92 9.99
N ARG A 28 3.30 11.72 9.67
CA ARG A 28 3.80 10.51 10.32
C ARG A 28 5.20 10.31 9.74
N HIS A 29 6.21 10.53 10.57
CA HIS A 29 7.58 10.14 10.22
C HIS A 29 7.55 8.62 10.00
N TYR A 30 8.05 8.22 8.85
CA TYR A 30 8.02 6.85 8.40
C TYR A 30 9.37 6.23 8.77
N ASP A 31 9.34 5.17 9.56
CA ASP A 31 10.55 4.41 9.88
C ASP A 31 10.92 3.51 8.69
N ASP A 32 12.22 3.27 8.49
CA ASP A 32 12.75 2.31 7.50
C ASP A 32 12.20 0.89 7.70
N ASN A 33 11.65 0.63 8.89
CA ASN A 33 10.84 -0.54 9.21
C ASN A 33 9.68 -0.80 8.24
N TYR A 34 9.22 0.15 7.44
CA TYR A 34 8.14 -0.09 6.46
C TYR A 34 8.64 -0.61 5.12
N LEU A 35 9.92 -0.35 4.78
CA LEU A 35 10.51 -0.86 3.56
C LEU A 35 10.59 -2.40 3.57
N LYS A 36 10.67 -3.02 4.75
CA LYS A 36 10.57 -4.49 4.93
C LYS A 36 9.26 -5.11 4.51
N TYR A 37 8.22 -4.29 4.39
CA TYR A 37 6.94 -4.72 3.86
C TYR A 37 6.79 -4.35 2.39
N GLY A 38 7.82 -3.82 1.73
CA GLY A 38 7.80 -3.41 0.33
C GLY A 38 7.05 -2.09 0.09
N PHE A 39 6.99 -1.20 1.08
CA PHE A 39 6.30 0.09 0.95
C PHE A 39 7.16 1.27 1.38
N THR A 40 6.92 2.38 0.71
CA THR A 40 7.43 3.71 1.06
C THR A 40 6.28 4.67 1.33
N ALA A 41 6.59 5.89 1.76
CA ALA A 41 5.63 6.95 2.04
C ALA A 41 5.68 8.01 0.95
N ILE A 42 4.56 8.25 0.28
CA ILE A 42 4.39 9.45 -0.55
C ILE A 42 3.21 10.25 -0.01
N ASN A 43 3.45 11.51 0.36
CA ASN A 43 2.41 12.43 0.83
C ASN A 43 1.50 11.85 1.94
N ASN A 44 2.09 11.17 2.92
CA ASN A 44 1.40 10.45 4.01
C ASN A 44 0.52 9.26 3.57
N LYS A 45 0.75 8.73 2.37
CA LYS A 45 0.09 7.52 1.86
C LYS A 45 1.13 6.43 1.58
N PRO A 46 0.81 5.16 1.88
CA PRO A 46 1.69 4.05 1.55
C PRO A 46 1.72 3.83 0.04
N GLN A 47 2.92 3.84 -0.54
CA GLN A 47 3.17 3.48 -1.93
C GLN A 47 3.93 2.16 -2.01
N CYS A 48 3.44 1.23 -2.83
CA CYS A 48 4.13 -0.03 -3.10
C CYS A 48 5.38 0.23 -3.94
N VAL A 49 6.55 -0.28 -3.52
CA VAL A 49 7.81 -0.08 -4.27
C VAL A 49 7.92 -0.96 -5.51
N ILE A 50 7.06 -1.98 -5.64
CA ILE A 50 7.07 -2.92 -6.77
C ILE A 50 6.25 -2.38 -7.94
N CYS A 51 4.99 -2.00 -7.69
CA CYS A 51 4.07 -1.52 -8.73
C CYS A 51 3.89 0.00 -8.74
N GLY A 52 4.33 0.73 -7.71
CA GLY A 52 4.09 2.16 -7.59
C GLY A 52 2.67 2.54 -7.15
N ASP A 53 1.79 1.56 -6.86
CA ASP A 53 0.43 1.83 -6.41
C ASP A 53 0.42 2.57 -5.07
N VAL A 54 -0.29 3.69 -5.03
CA VAL A 54 -0.52 4.48 -3.81
C VAL A 54 -1.83 4.01 -3.17
N LEU A 55 -1.72 3.40 -1.99
CA LEU A 55 -2.86 2.92 -1.22
C LEU A 55 -3.42 4.01 -0.29
N SER A 56 -4.58 3.76 0.31
CA SER A 56 -5.16 4.64 1.33
C SER A 56 -4.28 4.70 2.58
N SER A 57 -4.34 5.81 3.33
CA SER A 57 -3.61 5.97 4.60
C SER A 57 -3.99 4.93 5.67
N GLU A 58 -5.17 4.33 5.57
CA GLU A 58 -5.60 3.23 6.44
C GLU A 58 -4.88 1.90 6.15
N SER A 59 -4.33 1.76 4.94
CA SER A 59 -3.60 0.58 4.48
C SER A 59 -2.19 0.50 5.04
N MET A 60 -1.75 1.51 5.79
CA MET A 60 -0.47 1.59 6.51
C MET A 60 -0.24 0.46 7.51
N LYS A 61 -1.28 -0.27 7.90
CA LYS A 61 -1.17 -1.38 8.84
C LYS A 61 -0.34 -2.52 8.21
N PRO A 62 0.65 -3.09 8.92
CA PRO A 62 1.51 -4.16 8.37
C PRO A 62 0.74 -5.33 7.78
N SER A 63 -0.38 -5.72 8.39
CA SER A 63 -1.26 -6.79 7.88
C SER A 63 -1.86 -6.48 6.50
N LYS A 64 -2.21 -5.21 6.25
CA LYS A 64 -2.77 -4.75 4.97
C LYS A 64 -1.68 -4.67 3.90
N LEU A 65 -0.49 -4.18 4.26
CA LEU A 65 0.70 -4.14 3.39
C LEU A 65 1.13 -5.55 2.97
N LYS A 66 1.25 -6.47 3.93
CA LYS A 66 1.54 -7.89 3.65
C LYS A 66 0.49 -8.51 2.73
N ARG A 67 -0.80 -8.26 2.99
CA ARG A 67 -1.88 -8.76 2.13
C ARG A 67 -1.77 -8.23 0.70
N HIS A 68 -1.39 -6.96 0.50
CA HIS A 68 -1.17 -6.42 -0.84
C HIS A 68 -0.03 -7.19 -1.53
N LEU A 69 1.12 -7.37 -0.86
CA LEU A 69 2.22 -8.16 -1.43
C LEU A 69 1.81 -9.60 -1.75
N THR A 70 1.13 -10.31 -0.86
CA THR A 70 0.76 -11.72 -1.09
C THR A 70 -0.35 -11.91 -2.12
N THR A 71 -1.13 -10.88 -2.45
CA THR A 71 -2.21 -10.96 -3.45
C THR A 71 -1.79 -10.44 -4.81
N LYS A 72 -1.04 -9.33 -4.86
CA LYS A 72 -0.59 -8.67 -6.10
C LYS A 72 0.80 -9.09 -6.54
N HIS A 73 1.66 -9.46 -5.59
CA HIS A 73 3.09 -9.69 -5.82
C HIS A 73 3.59 -10.97 -5.13
N GLN A 74 2.88 -12.09 -5.32
CA GLN A 74 3.20 -13.39 -4.70
C GLN A 74 4.67 -13.79 -4.84
N LYS A 75 5.25 -13.54 -6.02
CA LYS A 75 6.66 -13.86 -6.34
C LYS A 75 7.68 -13.02 -5.56
N GLU A 76 7.26 -11.84 -5.10
CA GLU A 76 8.12 -10.83 -4.50
C GLU A 76 7.92 -10.73 -2.98
N ALA A 77 6.87 -11.36 -2.45
CA ALA A 77 6.48 -11.27 -1.04
C ALA A 77 7.53 -11.82 -0.06
N ASN A 78 8.39 -12.74 -0.51
CA ASN A 78 9.44 -13.36 0.31
C ASN A 78 10.85 -12.83 0.01
N LYS A 79 10.97 -11.70 -0.70
CA LYS A 79 12.28 -11.15 -1.06
C LYS A 79 12.91 -10.36 0.10
N PRO A 80 14.26 -10.29 0.15
CA PRO A 80 14.95 -9.54 1.20
C PRO A 80 14.83 -8.02 1.01
N LEU A 81 15.23 -7.25 2.03
CA LEU A 81 15.21 -5.78 2.04
C LEU A 81 15.94 -5.16 0.85
N ASP A 82 17.14 -5.66 0.54
CA ASP A 82 17.94 -5.24 -0.62
C ASP A 82 17.15 -5.24 -1.94
N PHE A 83 16.21 -6.17 -2.09
CA PHE A 83 15.36 -6.18 -3.27
C PHE A 83 14.43 -4.97 -3.31
N PHE A 84 13.77 -4.67 -2.20
CA PHE A 84 12.86 -3.54 -2.07
C PHE A 84 13.60 -2.20 -2.15
N GLU A 85 14.81 -2.09 -1.61
CA GLU A 85 15.66 -0.90 -1.75
C GLU A 85 16.03 -0.61 -3.21
N ARG A 86 16.45 -1.64 -3.96
CA ARG A 86 16.74 -1.49 -5.39
C ARG A 86 15.51 -1.04 -6.17
N LYS A 87 14.35 -1.62 -5.87
CA LYS A 87 13.08 -1.22 -6.50
C LYS A 87 12.68 0.21 -6.14
N LEU A 88 12.86 0.63 -4.89
CA LEU A 88 12.60 2.00 -4.45
C LEU A 88 13.49 3.01 -5.20
N LYS A 89 14.79 2.72 -5.37
CA LYS A 89 15.72 3.58 -6.13
C LYS A 89 15.29 3.73 -7.59
N VAL A 90 14.86 2.64 -8.23
CA VAL A 90 14.35 2.69 -9.61
C VAL A 90 13.06 3.50 -9.67
N LEU A 91 12.14 3.30 -8.71
CA LEU A 91 10.87 4.01 -8.66
C LEU A 91 11.06 5.52 -8.47
N SER A 92 11.97 5.94 -7.59
CA SER A 92 12.25 7.36 -7.36
C SER A 92 12.93 8.02 -8.56
N GLN A 93 13.83 7.31 -9.26
CA GLN A 93 14.40 7.78 -10.52
C GLN A 93 13.34 7.96 -11.60
N GLN A 94 12.40 7.02 -11.74
CA GLN A 94 11.29 7.12 -12.69
C GLN A 94 10.32 8.28 -12.36
N GLN A 95 10.10 8.57 -11.07
CA GLN A 95 9.27 9.70 -10.67
C GLN A 95 9.96 11.05 -10.94
N ASN A 96 11.29 11.11 -10.87
CA ASN A 96 12.05 12.32 -11.18
C ASN A 96 12.10 12.63 -12.69
N THR A 97 12.09 11.61 -13.57
CA THR A 97 12.10 11.86 -15.02
C THR A 97 10.78 12.43 -15.53
N MET A 98 9.63 12.10 -14.92
CA MET A 98 8.34 12.71 -15.33
C MET A 98 8.28 14.23 -15.11
N ILE A 99 9.02 14.78 -14.15
CA ILE A 99 9.03 16.23 -13.86
C ILE A 99 9.88 17.00 -14.88
N GLN A 100 10.85 16.36 -15.54
CA GLN A 100 11.74 17.02 -16.50
C GLN A 100 11.24 17.06 -17.94
N VAL A 101 10.20 16.29 -18.30
CA VAL A 101 9.65 16.24 -19.67
C VAL A 101 8.57 17.32 -19.89
N ILE A 102 8.09 17.98 -18.82
CA ILE A 102 7.08 19.05 -18.88
C ILE A 102 7.74 20.43 -18.72
N LYS A 103 8.92 20.65 -19.31
CA LYS A 103 9.62 21.93 -19.26
C LYS A 103 9.96 22.45 -20.64
#